data_AF-A0AAW5C5A2-F1
#
_entry.id   AF-A0AAW5C5A2-F1
#
_cell.length_a   1.000
_cell.length_b   1.000
_cell.length_c   1.000
_cell.angle_alpha   90.00
_cell.angle_beta   90.00
_cell.angle_gamma   90.00
#
_symmetry.space_group_name_H-M   'P 1'
#
loop_
_entity.id
_entity.type
_entity.pdbx_description
1 polymer ?
#
loop_
_entity_poly.entity_id
_entity_poly.type
_entity_poly.pdbx_seq_one_letter_code
_entity_poly.pdbx_strand_id
1 'polypeptide(L)' 'MAEIEIGIMNRQCLGSYTSSKEEMEHKVSCWCQKRNAQKATVNWQFTTKDARIKLKSLYPVIE' A
#
# COMPACT_ATOMS: atom_id res chain seq x y z
N MET A 1 1.36 5.84 -4.31
CA MET A 1 2.23 5.31 -3.23
C MET A 1 1.42 4.52 -2.22
N ALA A 2 0.40 5.14 -1.59
CA ALA A 2 -0.51 4.45 -0.67
C ALA A 2 -1.25 3.24 -1.30
N GLU A 3 -1.68 3.33 -2.55
CA GLU A 3 -2.43 2.25 -3.22
C GLU A 3 -1.63 0.95 -3.41
N ILE A 4 -0.33 1.05 -3.70
CA ILE A 4 0.53 -0.13 -3.85
C ILE A 4 0.71 -0.82 -2.50
N GLU A 5 0.95 -0.03 -1.45
CA GLU A 5 1.06 -0.53 -0.07
C GLU A 5 -0.25 -1.18 0.39
N ILE A 6 -1.41 -0.59 0.07
CA ILE A 6 -2.73 -1.17 0.35
C ILE A 6 -2.91 -2.50 -0.41
N GLY A 7 -2.49 -2.58 -1.68
CA GLY A 7 -2.54 -3.81 -2.46
C GLY A 7 -1.66 -4.93 -1.89
N ILE A 8 -0.45 -4.60 -1.42
CA ILE A 8 0.45 -5.55 -0.76
C ILE A 8 -0.14 -5.98 0.58
N MET A 9 -0.64 -5.05 1.38
CA MET A 9 -1.32 -5.33 2.64
C MET A 9 -2.52 -6.26 2.41
N ASN A 10 -3.31 -6.03 1.36
CA ASN A 10 -4.45 -6.89 1.05
C ASN A 10 -4.01 -8.33 0.75
N ARG A 11 -2.94 -8.49 -0.05
CA ARG A 11 -2.40 -9.82 -0.42
C ARG A 11 -1.69 -10.53 0.74
N GLN A 12 -1.00 -9.79 1.60
CA GLN A 12 -0.12 -10.37 2.63
C GLN A 12 -0.77 -10.46 4.01
N CYS A 13 -1.75 -9.60 4.31
CA CYS A 13 -2.34 -9.45 5.63
C CYS A 13 -3.85 -9.73 5.64
N LEU A 14 -4.59 -9.35 4.58
CA LEU A 14 -6.06 -9.40 4.58
C LEU A 14 -6.64 -10.52 3.68
N GLY A 15 -5.81 -11.44 3.19
CA GLY A 15 -6.27 -12.57 2.37
C GLY A 15 -7.07 -13.63 3.13
N SER A 16 -7.08 -13.59 4.46
CA SER A 16 -7.84 -14.50 5.32
C SER A 16 -9.05 -13.80 5.92
N TYR A 17 -10.18 -14.51 5.98
CA TYR A 17 -11.35 -14.05 6.73
C TYR A 17 -10.97 -13.71 8.17
N THR A 18 -11.50 -12.59 8.66
CA THR A 18 -11.27 -12.10 10.02
C THR A 18 -12.63 -11.77 10.61
N SER A 19 -12.92 -12.35 11.77
CA SER A 19 -14.28 -12.34 12.33
C SER A 19 -14.62 -11.04 13.05
N SER A 20 -13.62 -10.31 13.57
CA SER A 20 -13.83 -9.06 14.29
C SER A 20 -12.91 -7.94 13.81
N LYS A 21 -13.35 -6.69 14.07
CA LYS A 21 -12.56 -5.50 13.76
C LYS A 21 -11.27 -5.45 14.58
N GLU A 22 -11.31 -5.84 15.85
CA GLU A 22 -10.11 -5.82 16.71
C GLU A 22 -9.04 -6.80 16.20
N GLU A 23 -9.44 -8.00 15.74
CA GLU A 23 -8.51 -8.97 15.17
C GLU A 23 -7.88 -8.44 13.87
N MET A 24 -8.66 -7.72 13.07
CA MET A 24 -8.19 -7.07 11.85
C MET A 24 -7.16 -5.97 12.15
N GLU A 25 -7.45 -5.09 13.11
CA GLU A 25 -6.54 -4.02 13.54
C GLU A 25 -5.23 -4.59 14.09
N HIS A 26 -5.30 -5.66 14.89
CA HIS A 26 -4.12 -6.33 15.43
C HIS A 26 -3.24 -6.94 14.32
N LYS A 27 -3.86 -7.63 13.34
CA LYS A 27 -3.16 -8.18 12.16
C LYS A 27 -2.46 -7.08 11.37
N VAL A 28 -3.16 -5.99 11.06
CA VAL A 28 -2.61 -4.86 10.30
C VAL A 28 -1.47 -4.20 11.06
N SER A 29 -1.62 -3.97 12.37
CA SER A 29 -0.57 -3.38 13.20
C SER A 29 0.70 -4.24 13.22
N CYS A 30 0.55 -5.55 13.43
CA CYS A 30 1.67 -6.50 13.41
C CYS A 30 2.37 -6.53 12.03
N TRP A 31 1.59 -6.56 10.95
CA TRP A 31 2.12 -6.51 9.59
C TRP A 31 2.88 -5.21 9.30
N CYS A 32 2.33 -4.05 9.69
CA CYS A 32 2.97 -2.75 9.57
C CYS A 32 4.29 -2.69 10.34
N GLN A 33 4.32 -3.16 11.59
CA GLN A 33 5.53 -3.20 12.41
C GLN A 33 6.63 -4.05 11.76
N LYS A 34 6.27 -5.25 11.29
CA LYS A 34 7.20 -6.14 10.58
C LYS A 34 7.76 -5.49 9.31
N ARG A 35 6.91 -4.85 8.52
CA ARG A 35 7.30 -4.20 7.25
C ARG A 35 8.19 -2.97 7.50
N ASN A 36 7.89 -2.19 8.53
CA ASN A 36 8.69 -1.06 8.97
C ASN A 36 10.06 -1.51 9.50
N ALA A 37 10.11 -2.58 10.30
CA ALA A 37 11.37 -3.15 10.80
C ALA A 37 12.26 -3.67 9.65
N GLN A 38 11.65 -4.26 8.62
CA GLN A 38 12.35 -4.71 7.41
C GLN A 38 12.80 -3.56 6.51
N LYS A 39 12.42 -2.31 6.81
CA LYS A 39 12.60 -1.14 5.92
C LYS A 39 12.22 -1.50 4.49
N ALA A 40 11.11 -2.21 4.33
CA ALA A 40 10.66 -2.71 3.04
C ALA A 40 10.16 -1.53 2.18
N THR A 41 11.11 -0.83 1.59
CA THR A 41 10.86 0.30 0.69
C THR A 41 10.57 -0.22 -0.70
N VAL A 42 9.51 0.30 -1.32
CA VAL A 42 9.25 0.06 -2.74
C VAL A 42 10.35 0.76 -3.54
N ASN A 43 11.19 -0.01 -4.24
CA ASN A 43 12.17 0.53 -5.16
C ASN A 43 11.45 1.05 -6.40
N TRP A 44 11.10 2.33 -6.36
CA TRP A 44 10.27 2.98 -7.37
C TRP A 44 11.14 3.43 -8.55
N GLN A 45 10.95 2.79 -9.69
CA GLN A 45 11.70 3.10 -10.93
C GLN A 45 11.02 4.15 -11.82
N PHE A 46 9.85 4.64 -11.43
CA PHE A 46 9.09 5.63 -12.18
C PHE A 46 9.28 7.00 -11.51
N THR A 47 9.55 8.09 -12.21
CA THR A 47 9.51 9.38 -11.50
C THR A 47 8.05 9.81 -11.30
N THR A 48 7.77 10.67 -10.30
CA THR A 48 6.43 11.27 -10.13
C THR A 48 5.96 11.96 -11.42
N LYS A 49 6.91 12.53 -12.17
CA LYS A 49 6.66 13.16 -13.47
C LYS A 49 6.23 12.13 -14.52
N ASP A 50 6.93 11.00 -14.64
CA ASP A 50 6.58 9.93 -15.57
C ASP A 50 5.22 9.31 -15.23
N ALA A 51 4.93 9.14 -13.93
CA ALA A 51 3.67 8.61 -13.45
C ALA A 51 2.48 9.49 -13.86
N ARG A 52 2.60 10.82 -13.75
CA ARG A 52 1.55 11.76 -14.20
C ARG A 52 1.30 11.70 -15.70
N ILE A 53 2.34 11.46 -16.50
CA ILE A 53 2.20 11.33 -17.96
C ILE A 53 1.49 10.00 -18.30
N LYS A 54 1.95 8.89 -17.73
CA LYS A 54 1.44 7.55 -18.06
C LYS A 54 0.06 7.26 -17.45
N LEU A 55 -0.24 7.82 -16.28
CA LEU A 55 -1.51 7.67 -15.56
C LEU A 55 -2.38 8.92 -15.61
N LYS A 56 -2.24 9.73 -16.68
CA LYS A 56 -3.05 10.92 -16.96
C LYS A 56 -4.56 10.73 -16.74
N SER A 57 -5.08 9.53 -17.04
CA SER A 57 -6.51 9.24 -16.88
C SER A 57 -6.96 9.11 -15.42
N LEU A 58 -6.05 8.83 -14.50
CA LEU A 58 -6.34 8.60 -13.08
C LEU A 58 -6.08 9.85 -12.22
N TYR A 59 -5.25 10.78 -12.69
CA TYR A 59 -4.91 11.99 -11.96
C TYR A 59 -5.38 13.21 -12.73
N PRO A 60 -6.41 13.94 -12.23
CA PRO A 60 -6.77 15.22 -12.81
C PRO A 60 -5.61 16.20 -12.69
N VAL A 61 -5.49 17.10 -13.67
CA VAL A 61 -4.51 18.20 -13.60
C VAL A 61 -4.98 19.12 -12.48
N ILE A 62 -4.22 19.14 -11.39
CA ILE A 62 -4.43 20.07 -10.29
C ILE A 62 -3.71 21.35 -10.70
N GLU A 63 -4.47 22.41 -11.02
CA GLU A 63 -3.98 23.79 -11.15
C GLU A 63 -3.55 24.36 -9.80
#